data_AF-A0A439VT23-F1
#
_entry.id   AF-A0A439VT23-F1
#
_cell.length_a   1.000
_cell.length_b   1.000
_cell.length_c   1.000
_cell.angle_alpha   90.00
_cell.angle_beta   90.00
_cell.angle_gamma   90.00
#
_symmetry.space_group_name_H-M   'P 1'
#
loop_
_entity.id
_entity.type
_entity.pdbx_description
1 polymer ?
#
loop_
_entity_poly.entity_id
_entity_poly.type
_entity_poly.pdbx_seq_one_letter_code
_entity_poly.pdbx_strand_id
1 'polypeptide(L)'
;MSRWATCVTSPMARDSTKSCKKNGGFMTKQKDNNHFISEFQLRHFRSAPPPRKPGRYFVWVYDQKQEPDCTNIKKVASSHQFYGKDDDRLEEAFAVTESKNGAMYAAIISGSKLPVKFEHEMGNLFWLLAFRTRAMRERMRGGIYTAVNLMADTALGADAAGYLARNIAQAVDEKIAEALSQYTPEQMEIIAGDLEAQKKITDIKSYLLANISPGQTGLIMQMMLRALAASVHKTDSVDNSHNKSLQSFLDSGGVCPERRRPESWAVVQNPDKNFVLGDAGVFCINRERKISTFVGASDDWQEAYLPINPSLAVVGMRGIAVPTMTAEEIVTASISTAGRQFYADDFSAALADRALKDINTAGELFGDADVAGIITSVWQEK
;
A
#
# COMPACT_ATOMS: atom_id res chain seq x y z
N MET A 1 -16.16 -2.72 -34.69
CA MET A 1 -17.36 -1.87 -34.60
C MET A 1 -18.14 -2.29 -33.35
N SER A 2 -17.81 -1.74 -32.19
CA SER A 2 -18.37 -2.14 -30.88
C SER A 2 -19.48 -1.16 -30.50
N ARG A 3 -20.71 -1.68 -30.35
CA ARG A 3 -21.90 -0.92 -29.93
C ARG A 3 -21.91 -0.79 -28.41
N TRP A 4 -21.98 0.43 -27.90
CA TRP A 4 -22.24 0.75 -26.49
C TRP A 4 -23.75 0.93 -26.30
N ALA A 5 -24.35 0.23 -25.32
CA ALA A 5 -25.79 0.10 -25.13
C ALA A 5 -26.41 1.19 -24.22
N THR A 6 -27.73 1.30 -24.34
CA THR A 6 -28.61 2.47 -24.17
C THR A 6 -29.09 2.72 -22.73
N CYS A 7 -29.28 4.01 -22.39
CA CYS A 7 -29.84 4.55 -21.15
C CYS A 7 -31.28 4.11 -20.83
N VAL A 8 -31.55 3.91 -19.53
CA VAL A 8 -32.88 4.04 -18.93
C VAL A 8 -32.73 4.91 -17.68
N THR A 9 -33.34 6.09 -17.69
CA THR A 9 -33.35 7.03 -16.56
C THR A 9 -34.73 7.05 -15.90
N SER A 10 -34.76 7.09 -14.57
CA SER A 10 -35.96 7.39 -13.77
C SER A 10 -35.63 8.52 -12.80
N PRO A 11 -36.48 9.55 -12.62
CA PRO A 11 -36.15 10.69 -11.78
C PRO A 11 -36.80 10.55 -10.40
N MET A 12 -36.02 10.70 -9.32
CA MET A 12 -36.57 11.18 -8.05
C MET A 12 -35.58 12.06 -7.28
N ALA A 13 -36.16 13.09 -6.68
CA ALA A 13 -35.54 14.25 -6.05
C ALA A 13 -34.89 13.93 -4.70
N ARG A 14 -33.87 14.73 -4.32
CA ARG A 14 -33.38 14.84 -2.94
C ARG A 14 -33.27 16.30 -2.55
N ASP A 15 -33.85 16.62 -1.39
CA ASP A 15 -33.78 17.91 -0.74
C ASP A 15 -33.41 17.65 0.74
N SER A 16 -32.16 17.91 1.12
CA SER A 16 -31.72 17.92 2.53
C SER A 16 -30.35 18.61 2.67
N THR A 17 -30.32 19.94 2.59
CA THR A 17 -29.07 20.71 2.70
C THR A 17 -28.71 21.02 4.16
N LYS A 18 -27.86 20.19 4.78
CA LYS A 18 -27.06 20.61 5.95
C LYS A 18 -25.75 21.23 5.45
N SER A 19 -25.74 22.54 5.28
CA SER A 19 -24.56 23.35 4.93
C SER A 19 -23.45 23.19 5.98
N CYS A 20 -22.18 23.07 5.52
CA CYS A 20 -20.97 23.01 6.35
C CYS A 20 -20.88 24.20 7.32
N LYS A 21 -21.46 24.05 8.51
CA LYS A 21 -21.23 24.92 9.65
C LYS A 21 -20.03 24.36 10.42
N LYS A 22 -19.01 25.19 10.58
CA LYS A 22 -17.89 24.91 11.48
C LYS A 22 -18.43 24.73 12.89
N ASN A 23 -18.38 23.52 13.44
CA ASN A 23 -18.37 23.36 14.88
C ASN A 23 -16.96 23.72 15.37
N GLY A 24 -16.89 24.74 16.21
CA GLY A 24 -15.65 25.29 16.74
C GLY A 24 -15.16 24.50 17.94
N GLY A 25 -13.83 24.38 18.04
CA GLY A 25 -13.12 23.95 19.23
C GLY A 25 -12.44 22.59 19.06
N PHE A 26 -11.12 22.61 18.88
CA PHE A 26 -10.11 21.86 19.67
C PHE A 26 -8.81 21.63 18.87
N MET A 27 -7.70 21.84 19.61
CA MET A 27 -6.30 21.49 19.34
C MET A 27 -5.82 21.43 17.89
N THR A 28 -4.98 22.41 17.53
CA THR A 28 -4.08 22.34 16.37
C THR A 28 -3.08 21.19 16.53
N LYS A 29 -3.51 19.97 16.21
CA LYS A 29 -2.60 18.89 15.83
C LYS A 29 -1.95 19.28 14.51
N GLN A 30 -0.63 19.13 14.44
CA GLN A 30 0.17 19.25 13.22
C GLN A 30 -0.54 18.44 12.13
N LYS A 31 -1.07 19.13 11.12
CA LYS A 31 -1.76 18.49 10.01
C LYS A 31 -0.67 18.00 9.08
N ASP A 32 -0.45 16.69 9.08
CA ASP A 32 0.46 16.07 8.13
C ASP A 32 -0.12 16.29 6.72
N ASN A 33 0.39 17.30 6.02
CA ASN A 33 0.00 17.63 4.66
C ASN A 33 0.54 16.53 3.74
N ASN A 34 -0.26 15.49 3.53
CA ASN A 34 0.19 14.29 2.83
C ASN A 34 -0.69 13.92 1.63
N HIS A 35 -0.03 13.51 0.56
CA HIS A 35 -0.54 13.30 -0.80
C HIS A 35 -1.17 11.90 -1.07
N PHE A 36 -1.84 11.30 -0.08
CA PHE A 36 -2.29 9.89 -0.18
C PHE A 36 -3.48 9.66 -1.12
N ILE A 37 -4.28 10.71 -1.32
CA ILE A 37 -5.25 10.81 -2.40
C ILE A 37 -4.90 12.05 -3.21
N SER A 38 -5.03 11.95 -4.54
CA SER A 38 -4.79 13.08 -5.43
C SER A 38 -5.88 14.15 -5.34
N GLU A 39 -5.50 15.42 -5.55
CA GLU A 39 -6.48 16.52 -5.57
C GLU A 39 -7.52 16.32 -6.68
N PHE A 40 -7.11 15.78 -7.83
CA PHE A 40 -8.03 15.57 -8.96
C PHE A 40 -9.15 14.57 -8.62
N GLN A 41 -8.87 13.49 -7.88
CA GLN A 41 -9.91 12.57 -7.42
C GLN A 41 -10.88 13.27 -6.48
N LEU A 42 -10.36 13.97 -5.46
CA LEU A 42 -11.20 14.65 -4.46
C LEU A 42 -12.09 15.73 -5.06
N ARG A 43 -11.63 16.43 -6.12
CA ARG A 43 -12.43 17.46 -6.79
C ARG A 43 -13.74 16.92 -7.36
N HIS A 44 -13.81 15.63 -7.67
CA HIS A 44 -15.02 14.98 -8.16
C HIS A 44 -15.94 14.46 -7.05
N PHE A 45 -15.46 14.44 -5.79
CA PHE A 45 -16.25 14.19 -4.57
C PHE A 45 -16.47 15.48 -3.77
N ARG A 46 -16.41 16.65 -4.43
CA ARG A 46 -16.57 17.92 -3.74
C ARG A 46 -18.01 18.10 -3.24
N SER A 47 -18.12 18.49 -1.98
CA SER A 47 -19.34 19.04 -1.40
C SER A 47 -19.71 20.39 -2.00
N ALA A 48 -20.97 20.78 -1.82
CA ALA A 48 -21.44 22.10 -2.20
C ALA A 48 -20.57 23.19 -1.55
N PRO A 49 -20.08 24.18 -2.31
CA PRO A 49 -19.20 25.20 -1.76
C PRO A 49 -19.95 25.95 -0.65
N PRO A 50 -19.33 26.16 0.52
CA PRO A 50 -19.97 26.93 1.58
C PRO A 50 -20.25 28.35 1.07
N PRO A 51 -21.40 28.97 1.43
CA PRO A 51 -21.88 30.22 0.84
C PRO A 51 -20.89 31.39 0.89
N ARG A 52 -19.90 31.33 1.79
CA ARG A 52 -18.96 32.42 2.10
C ARG A 52 -17.57 32.26 1.50
N LYS A 53 -17.28 31.19 0.73
CA LYS A 53 -15.94 30.94 0.15
C LYS A 53 -16.01 30.40 -1.29
N PRO A 54 -16.50 31.21 -2.24
CA PRO A 54 -16.50 30.83 -3.65
C PRO A 54 -15.07 30.52 -4.14
N GLY A 55 -14.93 29.56 -5.06
CA GLY A 55 -13.64 29.12 -5.60
C GLY A 55 -12.84 28.16 -4.72
N ARG A 56 -13.40 27.70 -3.58
CA ARG A 56 -12.79 26.67 -2.73
C ARG A 56 -13.61 25.39 -2.77
N TYR A 57 -12.92 24.28 -2.98
CA TYR A 57 -13.53 22.95 -2.95
C TYR A 57 -13.41 22.33 -1.56
N PHE A 58 -14.51 21.73 -1.09
CA PHE A 58 -14.62 21.08 0.21
C PHE A 58 -15.07 19.65 0.04
N VAL A 59 -14.72 18.77 0.98
CA VAL A 59 -15.10 17.36 0.97
C VAL A 59 -15.42 16.93 2.40
N TRP A 60 -16.36 16.01 2.56
CA TRP A 60 -16.61 15.37 3.84
C TRP A 60 -15.60 14.25 4.05
N VAL A 61 -14.89 14.31 5.18
CA VAL A 61 -13.90 13.32 5.59
C VAL A 61 -14.48 12.53 6.74
N TYR A 62 -14.49 11.21 6.60
CA TYR A 62 -14.92 10.27 7.63
C TYR A 62 -13.69 9.50 8.08
N ASP A 63 -13.26 9.69 9.34
CA ASP A 63 -12.11 9.02 9.95
C ASP A 63 -12.62 8.06 11.03
N GLN A 64 -12.06 6.86 11.10
CA GLN A 64 -12.45 5.84 12.09
C GLN A 64 -12.37 6.32 13.55
N LYS A 65 -11.52 7.31 13.85
CA LYS A 65 -11.23 7.77 15.22
C LYS A 65 -11.72 9.19 15.52
N GLN A 66 -12.41 9.85 14.58
CA GLN A 66 -12.82 11.25 14.73
C GLN A 66 -14.23 11.45 14.18
N GLU A 67 -14.90 12.49 14.66
CA GLU A 67 -16.16 12.91 14.06
C GLU A 67 -15.95 13.37 12.61
N PRO A 68 -16.93 13.16 11.72
CA PRO A 68 -16.83 13.63 10.34
C PRO A 68 -16.63 15.14 10.26
N ASP A 69 -15.71 15.58 9.39
CA ASP A 69 -15.42 17.01 9.17
C ASP A 69 -15.51 17.38 7.70
N CYS A 70 -15.99 18.60 7.44
CA CYS A 70 -16.05 19.21 6.12
C CYS A 70 -14.83 20.13 5.95
N THR A 71 -13.81 19.64 5.27
CA THR A 71 -12.54 20.35 5.11
C THR A 71 -12.25 20.71 3.66
N ASN A 72 -11.36 21.68 3.47
CA ASN A 72 -10.93 22.07 2.13
C ASN A 72 -10.07 20.96 1.52
N ILE A 73 -10.27 20.65 0.23
CA ILE A 73 -9.51 19.61 -0.46
C ILE A 73 -8.01 19.85 -0.38
N LYS A 74 -7.53 21.11 -0.46
CA LYS A 74 -6.10 21.44 -0.36
C LYS A 74 -5.49 21.14 1.01
N LYS A 75 -6.32 20.91 2.03
CA LYS A 75 -5.89 20.47 3.37
C LYS A 75 -5.90 18.95 3.54
N VAL A 76 -6.51 18.23 2.59
CA VAL A 76 -6.57 16.77 2.56
C VAL A 76 -5.50 16.24 1.63
N ALA A 77 -5.43 16.82 0.43
CA ALA A 77 -4.39 16.60 -0.57
C ALA A 77 -3.62 17.91 -0.74
N SER A 78 -2.37 17.95 -0.29
CA SER A 78 -1.44 19.00 -0.71
C SER A 78 -1.05 18.75 -2.17
N SER A 79 -0.66 19.77 -2.93
CA SER A 79 -0.06 19.61 -4.26
C SER A 79 1.47 19.62 -4.23
N HIS A 80 2.08 20.02 -3.11
CA HIS A 80 3.51 20.36 -3.00
C HIS A 80 4.20 19.76 -1.77
N GLN A 81 3.58 18.75 -1.11
CA GLN A 81 4.18 18.08 0.04
C GLN A 81 3.88 16.58 0.01
N PHE A 82 4.81 15.79 -0.49
CA PHE A 82 4.74 14.33 -0.48
C PHE A 82 5.47 13.79 0.75
N TYR A 83 4.70 13.28 1.73
CA TYR A 83 5.23 12.78 3.02
C TYR A 83 6.00 13.82 3.86
N GLY A 84 5.65 15.10 3.74
CA GLY A 84 6.22 16.17 4.58
C GLY A 84 7.70 16.48 4.31
N LYS A 85 8.25 16.01 3.17
CA LYS A 85 9.60 16.34 2.71
C LYS A 85 9.50 17.01 1.34
N ASP A 86 10.24 18.09 1.14
CA ASP A 86 10.41 18.75 -0.16
C ASP A 86 11.33 17.85 -1.02
N ASP A 87 10.78 16.78 -1.59
CA ASP A 87 11.45 15.97 -2.61
C ASP A 87 10.89 16.35 -3.98
N ASP A 88 11.48 17.40 -4.57
CA ASP A 88 11.00 18.05 -5.79
C ASP A 88 10.78 17.08 -6.97
N ARG A 89 11.59 16.01 -7.07
CA ARG A 89 11.52 15.07 -8.21
C ARG A 89 10.27 14.21 -8.18
N LEU A 90 9.91 13.68 -7.00
CA LEU A 90 8.76 12.80 -6.87
C LEU A 90 7.45 13.59 -7.06
N GLU A 91 7.42 14.81 -6.53
CA GLU A 91 6.29 15.72 -6.70
C GLU A 91 6.07 16.15 -8.14
N GLU A 92 7.13 16.52 -8.85
CA GLU A 92 7.06 16.89 -10.27
C GLU A 92 6.53 15.72 -11.11
N ALA A 93 7.06 14.51 -10.88
CA ALA A 93 6.63 13.31 -11.59
C ALA A 93 5.15 12.99 -11.35
N PHE A 94 4.67 13.15 -10.12
CA PHE A 94 3.25 13.00 -9.80
C PHE A 94 2.40 14.10 -10.42
N ALA A 95 2.82 15.37 -10.40
CA ALA A 95 2.05 16.46 -10.98
C ALA A 95 1.79 16.28 -12.48
N VAL A 96 2.81 15.83 -13.22
CA VAL A 96 2.69 15.49 -14.65
C VAL A 96 1.70 14.34 -14.85
N THR A 97 1.86 13.28 -14.06
CA THR A 97 1.02 12.07 -14.15
C THR A 97 -0.43 12.35 -13.79
N GLU A 98 -0.67 13.08 -12.70
CA GLU A 98 -2.00 13.49 -12.23
C GLU A 98 -2.72 14.39 -13.24
N SER A 99 -2.01 15.30 -13.91
CA SER A 99 -2.61 16.16 -14.93
C SER A 99 -3.18 15.34 -16.10
N LYS A 100 -2.42 14.35 -16.57
CA LYS A 100 -2.86 13.40 -17.60
C LYS A 100 -4.07 12.58 -17.14
N ASN A 101 -4.03 12.08 -15.91
CA ASN A 101 -5.08 11.25 -15.33
C ASN A 101 -6.37 12.04 -15.07
N GLY A 102 -6.27 13.30 -14.66
CA GLY A 102 -7.41 14.19 -14.46
C GLY A 102 -8.19 14.45 -15.74
N ALA A 103 -7.51 14.61 -16.88
CA ALA A 103 -8.16 14.76 -18.19
C ALA A 103 -8.93 13.48 -18.57
N MET A 104 -8.37 12.31 -18.30
CA MET A 104 -9.03 11.03 -18.54
C MET A 104 -10.27 10.84 -17.65
N TYR A 105 -10.17 11.18 -16.37
CA TYR A 105 -11.31 11.21 -15.44
C TYR A 105 -12.45 12.10 -15.94
N ALA A 106 -12.12 13.34 -16.33
CA ALA A 106 -13.09 14.28 -16.84
C ALA A 106 -13.80 13.75 -18.09
N ALA A 107 -13.07 13.11 -19.01
CA ALA A 107 -13.63 12.51 -20.22
C ALA A 107 -14.61 11.38 -19.92
N ILE A 108 -14.32 10.51 -18.95
CA ILE A 108 -15.24 9.44 -18.52
C ILE A 108 -16.50 10.04 -17.91
N ILE A 109 -16.34 11.01 -17.01
CA ILE A 109 -17.46 11.63 -16.30
C ILE A 109 -18.39 12.37 -17.26
N SER A 110 -17.85 13.05 -18.26
CA SER A 110 -18.64 13.78 -19.26
C SER A 110 -19.17 12.90 -20.40
N GLY A 111 -18.81 11.61 -20.45
CA GLY A 111 -19.12 10.74 -21.59
C GLY A 111 -18.44 11.17 -22.90
N SER A 112 -17.35 11.93 -22.82
CA SER A 112 -16.58 12.37 -23.99
C SER A 112 -15.74 11.25 -24.59
N LYS A 113 -15.22 11.49 -25.80
CA LYS A 113 -14.36 10.52 -26.49
C LYS A 113 -13.10 10.24 -25.66
N LEU A 114 -12.87 8.97 -25.35
CA LEU A 114 -11.70 8.52 -24.60
C LEU A 114 -10.43 8.51 -25.49
N PRO A 115 -9.23 8.62 -24.88
CA PRO A 115 -7.96 8.53 -25.60
C PRO A 115 -7.78 7.17 -26.33
N VAL A 116 -6.97 7.16 -27.40
CA VAL A 116 -6.71 5.95 -28.23
C VAL A 116 -6.08 4.80 -27.43
N LYS A 117 -5.37 5.09 -26.33
CA LYS A 117 -4.72 4.11 -25.45
C LYS A 117 -5.38 4.01 -24.06
N PHE A 118 -6.67 4.31 -23.98
CA PHE A 118 -7.40 4.40 -22.71
C PHE A 118 -7.20 3.21 -21.78
N GLU A 119 -7.31 1.98 -22.30
CA GLU A 119 -7.25 0.75 -21.48
C GLU A 119 -5.88 0.58 -20.80
N HIS A 120 -4.80 0.85 -21.55
CA HIS A 120 -3.44 0.79 -21.03
C HIS A 120 -3.20 1.88 -19.98
N GLU A 121 -3.61 3.11 -20.26
CA GLU A 121 -3.46 4.26 -19.36
C GLU A 121 -4.30 4.09 -18.09
N MET A 122 -5.50 3.52 -18.19
CA MET A 122 -6.36 3.25 -17.05
C MET A 122 -5.78 2.15 -16.15
N GLY A 123 -5.19 1.10 -16.72
CA GLY A 123 -4.49 0.08 -15.94
C GLY A 123 -3.33 0.68 -15.12
N ASN A 124 -2.51 1.53 -15.77
CA ASN A 124 -1.43 2.25 -15.09
C ASN A 124 -1.96 3.17 -13.99
N LEU A 125 -3.07 3.86 -14.23
CA LEU A 125 -3.71 4.70 -13.24
C LEU A 125 -4.20 3.90 -12.02
N PHE A 126 -4.89 2.77 -12.25
CA PHE A 126 -5.37 1.90 -11.18
C PHE A 126 -4.21 1.43 -10.30
N TRP A 127 -3.14 0.97 -10.94
CA TRP A 127 -1.96 0.49 -10.23
C TRP A 127 -1.28 1.60 -9.43
N LEU A 128 -1.09 2.77 -10.03
CA LEU A 128 -0.51 3.93 -9.35
C LEU A 128 -1.34 4.36 -8.14
N LEU A 129 -2.65 4.48 -8.31
CA LEU A 129 -3.56 4.90 -7.25
C LEU A 129 -3.68 3.88 -6.13
N ALA A 130 -3.51 2.58 -6.41
CA ALA A 130 -3.49 1.57 -5.37
C ALA A 130 -2.18 1.63 -4.54
N PHE A 131 -1.05 1.82 -5.23
CA PHE A 131 0.28 1.71 -4.62
C PHE A 131 0.66 2.95 -3.78
N ARG A 132 0.31 4.16 -4.22
CA ARG A 132 0.72 5.42 -3.55
C ARG A 132 0.02 5.74 -2.22
N THR A 133 -0.91 4.88 -1.78
CA THR A 133 -1.87 5.22 -0.73
C THR A 133 -1.31 5.11 0.68
N ARG A 134 -1.95 5.81 1.62
CA ARG A 134 -1.70 5.64 3.05
C ARG A 134 -2.00 4.20 3.48
N ALA A 135 -3.13 3.68 3.02
CA ALA A 135 -3.58 2.35 3.38
C ALA A 135 -2.53 1.30 3.00
N MET A 136 -1.95 1.40 1.79
CA MET A 136 -0.83 0.55 1.37
C MET A 136 0.38 0.67 2.32
N ARG A 137 0.80 1.89 2.66
CA ARG A 137 1.95 2.13 3.54
C ARG A 137 1.75 1.55 4.94
N GLU A 138 0.62 1.85 5.57
CA GLU A 138 0.32 1.36 6.92
C GLU A 138 0.26 -0.17 6.95
N ARG A 139 -0.28 -0.78 5.88
CA ARG A 139 -0.32 -2.24 5.73
C ARG A 139 1.05 -2.85 5.47
N MET A 140 1.91 -2.21 4.68
CA MET A 140 3.31 -2.63 4.54
C MET A 140 4.04 -2.58 5.89
N ARG A 141 3.87 -1.49 6.64
CA ARG A 141 4.48 -1.33 7.97
C ARG A 141 3.98 -2.42 8.94
N GLY A 142 2.67 -2.66 8.96
CA GLY A 142 2.06 -3.72 9.74
C GLY A 142 2.55 -5.11 9.34
N GLY A 143 2.62 -5.39 8.04
CA GLY A 143 3.14 -6.66 7.51
C GLY A 143 4.59 -6.92 7.88
N ILE A 144 5.47 -5.91 7.75
CA ILE A 144 6.87 -6.01 8.19
C ILE A 144 6.94 -6.26 9.69
N TYR A 145 6.15 -5.52 10.49
CA TYR A 145 6.10 -5.72 11.94
C TYR A 145 5.68 -7.15 12.30
N THR A 146 4.61 -7.67 11.70
CA THR A 146 4.14 -9.03 11.93
C THR A 146 5.19 -10.06 11.51
N ALA A 147 5.79 -9.89 10.33
CA ALA A 147 6.83 -10.79 9.83
C ALA A 147 8.04 -10.84 10.77
N VAL A 148 8.55 -9.69 11.22
CA VAL A 148 9.72 -9.62 12.11
C VAL A 148 9.39 -10.22 13.49
N ASN A 149 8.19 -10.00 14.03
CA ASN A 149 7.80 -10.63 15.30
C ASN A 149 7.68 -12.15 15.17
N LEU A 150 7.08 -12.65 14.08
CA LEU A 150 6.98 -14.09 13.86
C LEU A 150 8.36 -14.72 13.60
N MET A 151 9.29 -14.01 12.96
CA MET A 151 10.71 -14.42 12.91
C MET A 151 11.31 -14.48 14.31
N ALA A 152 11.05 -13.50 15.17
CA ALA A 152 11.55 -13.48 16.53
C ALA A 152 11.02 -14.67 17.35
N ASP A 153 9.76 -15.03 17.18
CA ASP A 153 9.13 -16.14 17.89
C ASP A 153 9.61 -17.50 17.37
N THR A 154 9.98 -17.59 16.08
CA THR A 154 10.54 -18.80 15.46
C THR A 154 12.06 -18.92 15.55
N ALA A 155 12.76 -17.88 16.01
CA ALA A 155 14.23 -17.85 16.12
C ALA A 155 14.82 -18.92 17.05
N LEU A 156 14.01 -19.51 17.93
CA LEU A 156 14.41 -20.62 18.82
C LEU A 156 14.18 -22.01 18.21
N GLY A 157 13.55 -22.09 17.03
CA GLY A 157 13.26 -23.34 16.34
C GLY A 157 14.50 -24.00 15.74
N ALA A 158 14.41 -25.31 15.49
CA ALA A 158 15.52 -26.10 14.93
C ALA A 158 16.00 -25.57 13.57
N ASP A 159 15.09 -25.10 12.72
CA ASP A 159 15.41 -24.54 11.40
C ASP A 159 16.18 -23.21 11.52
N ALA A 160 15.74 -22.32 12.41
CA ALA A 160 16.42 -21.05 12.69
C ALA A 160 17.80 -21.28 13.30
N ALA A 161 17.92 -22.21 14.25
CA ALA A 161 19.20 -22.62 14.84
C ALA A 161 20.17 -23.17 13.78
N GLY A 162 19.67 -24.02 12.88
CA GLY A 162 20.46 -24.56 11.77
C GLY A 162 20.93 -23.48 10.80
N TYR A 163 20.04 -22.56 10.40
CA TYR A 163 20.38 -21.41 9.54
C TYR A 163 21.45 -20.52 10.19
N LEU A 164 21.29 -20.20 11.47
CA LEU A 164 22.21 -19.34 12.20
C LEU A 164 23.58 -19.98 12.36
N ALA A 165 23.63 -21.28 12.67
CA ALA A 165 24.88 -22.04 12.75
C ALA A 165 25.64 -22.03 11.40
N ARG A 166 24.92 -22.20 10.28
CA ARG A 166 25.51 -22.12 8.93
C ARG A 166 26.08 -20.73 8.65
N ASN A 167 25.31 -19.67 8.90
CA ASN A 167 25.77 -18.30 8.65
C ASN A 167 26.94 -17.90 9.54
N ILE A 168 26.97 -18.34 10.80
CA ILE A 168 28.12 -18.07 11.66
C ILE A 168 29.34 -18.86 11.18
N ALA A 169 29.19 -20.12 10.79
CA ALA A 169 30.28 -20.90 10.22
C ALA A 169 30.85 -20.23 8.96
N GLN A 170 29.99 -19.74 8.07
CA GLN A 170 30.40 -18.99 6.89
C GLN A 170 31.11 -17.69 7.25
N ALA A 171 30.56 -16.89 8.17
CA ALA A 171 31.19 -15.64 8.59
C ALA A 171 32.56 -15.87 9.25
N VAL A 172 32.72 -16.96 10.01
CA VAL A 172 34.01 -17.39 10.55
C VAL A 172 34.98 -17.75 9.43
N ASP A 173 34.52 -18.49 8.41
CA ASP A 173 35.35 -18.83 7.25
C ASP A 173 35.80 -17.60 6.47
N GLU A 174 34.89 -16.65 6.23
CA GLU A 174 35.21 -15.37 5.58
C GLU A 174 36.24 -14.57 6.37
N LYS A 175 36.10 -14.51 7.71
CA LYS A 175 37.04 -13.79 8.57
C LYS A 175 38.40 -14.47 8.67
N ILE A 176 38.44 -15.80 8.67
CA ILE A 176 39.69 -16.57 8.57
C ILE A 176 40.35 -16.28 7.22
N ALA A 177 39.61 -16.33 6.11
CA ALA A 177 40.13 -16.02 4.78
C ALA A 177 40.66 -14.59 4.68
N GLU A 178 39.94 -13.60 5.23
CA GLU A 178 40.37 -12.21 5.31
C GLU A 178 41.67 -12.07 6.11
N ALA A 179 41.76 -12.71 7.29
CA ALA A 179 42.97 -12.70 8.11
C ALA A 179 44.16 -13.37 7.38
N LEU A 180 43.92 -14.49 6.70
CA LEU A 180 44.94 -15.21 5.93
C LEU A 180 45.41 -14.42 4.69
N SER A 181 44.55 -13.61 4.09
CA SER A 181 44.90 -12.77 2.94
C SER A 181 45.91 -11.65 3.26
N GLN A 182 46.15 -11.37 4.53
CA GLN A 182 47.13 -10.37 4.99
C GLN A 182 48.57 -10.90 4.98
N TYR A 183 48.76 -12.20 4.79
CA TYR A 183 50.07 -12.84 4.74
C TYR A 183 50.63 -12.85 3.31
N THR A 184 51.95 -12.79 3.19
CA THR A 184 52.62 -12.90 1.88
C THR A 184 52.55 -14.34 1.35
N PRO A 185 52.72 -14.56 0.03
CA PRO A 185 52.70 -15.90 -0.56
C PRO A 185 53.69 -16.88 0.09
N GLU A 186 54.89 -16.40 0.46
CA GLU A 186 55.91 -17.21 1.15
C GLU A 186 55.50 -17.59 2.58
N GLN A 187 54.79 -16.71 3.28
CA GLN A 187 54.24 -17.00 4.62
C GLN A 187 53.07 -17.99 4.53
N MET A 188 52.24 -17.88 3.49
CA MET A 188 51.16 -18.81 3.23
C MET A 188 51.67 -20.21 2.86
N GLU A 189 52.80 -20.32 2.17
CA GLU A 189 53.44 -21.60 1.83
C GLU A 189 53.96 -22.33 3.09
N ILE A 190 54.50 -21.56 4.06
CA ILE A 190 54.91 -22.09 5.37
C ILE A 190 53.69 -22.55 6.18
N ILE A 191 52.61 -21.76 6.22
CA ILE A 191 51.36 -22.11 6.93
C ILE A 191 50.66 -23.31 6.27
N ALA A 192 50.70 -23.40 4.94
CA ALA A 192 50.10 -24.50 4.19
C ALA A 192 50.89 -25.82 4.35
N GLY A 193 52.21 -25.74 4.52
CA GLY A 193 53.07 -26.90 4.81
C GLY A 193 53.09 -27.34 6.28
N ASP A 194 52.63 -26.50 7.20
CA ASP A 194 52.58 -26.77 8.63
C ASP A 194 51.23 -27.41 9.03
N LEU A 195 51.23 -28.75 9.10
CA LEU A 195 50.13 -29.58 9.58
C LEU A 195 49.63 -29.18 10.98
N GLU A 196 50.49 -28.63 11.84
CA GLU A 196 50.13 -28.22 13.20
C GLU A 196 49.41 -26.86 13.21
N ALA A 197 49.78 -25.96 12.30
CA ALA A 197 49.06 -24.71 12.07
C ALA A 197 47.65 -24.94 11.47
N GLN A 198 47.53 -25.83 10.48
CA GLN A 198 46.23 -26.22 9.92
C GLN A 198 45.31 -26.88 10.96
N LYS A 199 45.89 -27.73 11.81
CA LYS A 199 45.17 -28.35 12.93
C LYS A 199 44.69 -27.30 13.93
N LYS A 200 45.52 -26.32 14.30
CA LYS A 200 45.11 -25.20 15.19
C LYS A 200 43.98 -24.36 14.61
N ILE A 201 43.99 -24.04 13.32
CA ILE A 201 42.89 -23.30 12.68
C ILE A 201 41.59 -24.12 12.75
N THR A 202 41.68 -25.43 12.47
CA THR A 202 40.54 -26.35 12.54
C THR A 202 40.01 -26.49 13.97
N ASP A 203 40.90 -26.57 14.96
CA ASP A 203 40.56 -26.68 16.38
C ASP A 203 39.92 -25.38 16.89
N ILE A 204 40.42 -24.20 16.49
CA ILE A 204 39.83 -22.89 16.83
C ILE A 204 38.44 -22.75 16.22
N LYS A 205 38.27 -23.11 14.94
CA LYS A 205 36.96 -23.11 14.26
C LYS A 205 35.98 -24.05 14.97
N SER A 206 36.42 -25.26 15.28
CA SER A 206 35.62 -26.26 15.99
C SER A 206 35.24 -25.79 17.39
N TYR A 207 36.18 -25.16 18.11
CA TYR A 207 35.93 -24.59 19.43
C TYR A 207 34.92 -23.43 19.38
N LEU A 208 35.07 -22.49 18.43
CA LEU A 208 34.13 -21.39 18.25
C LEU A 208 32.72 -21.90 17.93
N LEU A 209 32.60 -22.84 16.99
CA LEU A 209 31.31 -23.43 16.62
C LEU A 209 30.69 -24.27 17.74
N ALA A 210 31.49 -25.00 18.51
CA ALA A 210 31.01 -25.81 19.64
C ALA A 210 30.55 -24.97 20.85
N ASN A 211 31.06 -23.75 20.99
CA ASN A 211 30.71 -22.84 22.09
C ASN A 211 29.59 -21.86 21.73
N ILE A 212 29.18 -21.79 20.45
CA ILE A 212 27.95 -21.09 20.06
C ILE A 212 26.79 -21.98 20.46
N SER A 213 26.23 -21.76 21.66
CA SER A 213 25.00 -22.43 22.07
C SER A 213 23.86 -21.98 21.15
N PRO A 214 23.25 -22.86 20.34
CA PRO A 214 22.16 -22.47 19.45
C PRO A 214 21.00 -21.81 20.19
N GLY A 215 20.76 -22.22 21.44
CA GLY A 215 19.77 -21.60 22.32
C GLY A 215 20.12 -20.17 22.74
N GLN A 216 21.39 -19.88 23.08
CA GLN A 216 21.81 -18.52 23.45
C GLN A 216 21.78 -17.58 22.24
N THR A 217 22.23 -18.06 21.08
CA THR A 217 22.24 -17.23 19.87
C THR A 217 20.83 -17.01 19.33
N GLY A 218 19.94 -18.01 19.43
CA GLY A 218 18.52 -17.85 19.15
C GLY A 218 17.85 -16.80 20.05
N LEU A 219 18.20 -16.75 21.35
CA LEU A 219 17.71 -15.72 22.27
C LEU A 219 18.21 -14.31 21.90
N ILE A 220 19.50 -14.17 21.56
CA ILE A 220 20.06 -12.88 21.10
C ILE A 220 19.35 -12.43 19.81
N MET A 221 19.16 -13.34 18.85
CA MET A 221 18.47 -13.04 17.60
C MET A 221 17.02 -12.64 17.83
N GLN A 222 16.30 -13.36 18.69
CA GLN A 222 14.94 -13.00 19.09
C GLN A 222 14.89 -11.59 19.70
N MET A 223 15.82 -11.23 20.58
CA MET A 223 15.90 -9.89 21.17
C MET A 223 16.18 -8.81 20.11
N MET A 224 17.10 -9.06 19.17
CA MET A 224 17.42 -8.13 18.08
C MET A 224 16.23 -7.93 17.14
N LEU A 225 15.55 -9.01 16.76
CA LEU A 225 14.34 -8.96 15.92
C LEU A 225 13.20 -8.22 16.63
N ARG A 226 12.99 -8.43 17.93
CA ARG A 226 12.00 -7.66 18.71
C ARG A 226 12.35 -6.18 18.79
N ALA A 227 13.63 -5.85 18.96
CA ALA A 227 14.10 -4.47 18.91
C ALA A 227 13.90 -3.84 17.53
N LEU A 228 14.12 -4.60 16.46
CA LEU A 228 13.84 -4.19 15.08
C LEU A 228 12.34 -3.99 14.83
N ALA A 229 11.48 -4.91 15.26
CA ALA A 229 10.03 -4.74 15.16
C ALA A 229 9.56 -3.47 15.87
N ALA A 230 10.10 -3.20 17.07
CA ALA A 230 9.80 -1.97 17.81
C ALA A 230 10.30 -0.70 17.10
N SER A 231 11.36 -0.78 16.29
CA SER A 231 11.89 0.36 15.53
C SER A 231 11.16 0.59 14.21
N VAL A 232 10.62 -0.45 13.55
CA VAL A 232 9.82 -0.34 12.31
C VAL A 232 8.64 0.62 12.45
N HIS A 233 8.03 0.70 13.65
CA HIS A 233 6.97 1.66 13.94
C HIS A 233 7.44 3.12 14.17
N LYS A 234 8.74 3.32 14.39
CA LYS A 234 9.33 4.61 14.82
C LYS A 234 10.24 5.23 13.77
N THR A 235 10.67 4.49 12.75
CA THR A 235 11.70 4.95 11.80
C THR A 235 11.13 5.40 10.46
N ASP A 236 11.64 6.52 9.94
CA ASP A 236 11.47 7.01 8.57
C ASP A 236 11.94 6.03 7.46
N SER A 237 12.56 4.91 7.81
CA SER A 237 13.16 3.97 6.87
C SER A 237 12.13 3.34 5.92
N VAL A 238 10.98 2.91 6.45
CA VAL A 238 9.86 2.34 5.66
C VAL A 238 9.32 3.40 4.70
N ASP A 239 9.22 4.63 5.19
CA ASP A 239 8.69 5.76 4.45
C ASP A 239 9.62 6.16 3.29
N ASN A 240 10.93 6.22 3.55
CA ASN A 240 11.96 6.47 2.55
C ASN A 240 12.04 5.31 1.53
N SER A 241 11.91 4.06 1.97
CA SER A 241 11.91 2.88 1.08
C SER A 241 10.72 2.90 0.14
N HIS A 242 9.51 3.17 0.66
CA HIS A 242 8.32 3.30 -0.17
C HIS A 242 8.44 4.46 -1.17
N ASN A 243 9.00 5.61 -0.77
CA ASN A 243 9.23 6.72 -1.69
C ASN A 243 10.21 6.34 -2.82
N LYS A 244 11.31 5.65 -2.50
CA LYS A 244 12.23 5.12 -3.52
C LYS A 244 11.55 4.16 -4.48
N SER A 245 10.70 3.26 -3.98
CA SER A 245 9.92 2.35 -4.81
C SER A 245 8.93 3.09 -5.72
N LEU A 246 8.27 4.14 -5.22
CA LEU A 246 7.38 4.99 -6.03
C LEU A 246 8.16 5.75 -7.11
N GLN A 247 9.32 6.31 -6.77
CA GLN A 247 10.18 6.98 -7.74
C GLN A 247 10.65 6.00 -8.82
N SER A 248 11.15 4.83 -8.44
CA SER A 248 11.55 3.79 -9.40
C SER A 248 10.39 3.34 -10.28
N PHE A 249 9.17 3.26 -9.73
CA PHE A 249 7.97 2.96 -10.49
C PHE A 249 7.68 4.04 -11.54
N LEU A 250 7.72 5.31 -11.16
CA LEU A 250 7.50 6.44 -12.07
C LEU A 250 8.60 6.55 -13.13
N ASP A 251 9.86 6.36 -12.75
CA ASP A 251 11.02 6.36 -13.66
C ASP A 251 10.91 5.23 -14.70
N SER A 252 10.28 4.10 -14.36
CA SER A 252 10.01 3.01 -15.29
C SER A 252 8.77 3.23 -16.18
N GLY A 253 8.15 4.41 -16.12
CA GLY A 253 6.96 4.77 -16.90
C GLY A 253 5.63 4.36 -16.25
N GLY A 254 5.66 3.88 -15.00
CA GLY A 254 4.48 3.62 -14.21
C GLY A 254 3.59 2.49 -14.75
N VAL A 255 4.19 1.43 -15.26
CA VAL A 255 3.47 0.36 -15.96
C VAL A 255 2.82 -0.61 -14.99
N CYS A 256 1.52 -0.84 -15.14
CA CYS A 256 0.80 -1.88 -14.40
C CYS A 256 1.37 -3.26 -14.78
N PRO A 257 1.73 -4.13 -13.79
CA PRO A 257 2.18 -5.48 -14.07
C PRO A 257 1.14 -6.26 -14.88
N GLU A 258 1.59 -7.14 -15.79
CA GLU A 258 0.65 -7.79 -16.71
C GLU A 258 -0.34 -8.73 -16.02
N ARG A 259 0.08 -9.40 -14.94
CA ARG A 259 -0.82 -10.19 -14.08
C ARG A 259 -1.91 -9.36 -13.38
N ARG A 260 -1.73 -8.04 -13.30
CA ARG A 260 -2.66 -7.07 -12.69
C ARG A 260 -3.43 -6.27 -13.74
N ARG A 261 -3.12 -6.41 -15.02
CA ARG A 261 -3.78 -5.64 -16.08
C ARG A 261 -5.20 -6.16 -16.30
N PRO A 262 -6.23 -5.29 -16.27
CA PRO A 262 -7.58 -5.68 -16.68
C PRO A 262 -7.64 -6.03 -18.18
N GLU A 263 -8.45 -7.03 -18.50
CA GLU A 263 -8.71 -7.49 -19.87
C GLU A 263 -9.82 -6.67 -20.54
N SER A 264 -10.72 -6.09 -19.74
CA SER A 264 -11.80 -5.23 -20.21
C SER A 264 -12.21 -4.21 -19.16
N TRP A 265 -13.03 -3.24 -19.56
CA TRP A 265 -13.43 -2.10 -18.72
C TRP A 265 -14.93 -1.84 -18.81
N ALA A 266 -15.51 -1.41 -17.70
CA ALA A 266 -16.89 -0.96 -17.62
C ALA A 266 -17.01 0.27 -16.70
N VAL A 267 -18.15 0.96 -16.82
CA VAL A 267 -18.53 2.05 -15.90
C VAL A 267 -19.81 1.63 -15.21
N VAL A 268 -19.78 1.60 -13.88
CA VAL A 268 -20.96 1.36 -13.05
C VAL A 268 -21.55 2.71 -12.67
N GLN A 269 -22.84 2.88 -12.94
CA GLN A 269 -23.60 4.06 -12.57
C GLN A 269 -24.38 3.82 -11.28
N ASN A 270 -24.46 4.87 -10.47
CA ASN A 270 -25.18 4.88 -9.22
C ASN A 270 -26.12 6.08 -9.17
N PRO A 271 -27.42 5.88 -9.46
CA PRO A 271 -28.42 6.93 -9.46
C PRO A 271 -28.56 7.64 -8.11
N ASP A 272 -28.30 6.93 -7.01
CA ASP A 272 -28.41 7.46 -5.65
C ASP A 272 -27.25 8.37 -5.25
N LYS A 273 -26.24 8.49 -6.10
CA LYS A 273 -25.08 9.37 -5.94
C LYS A 273 -24.40 9.22 -4.58
N ASN A 274 -24.23 8.00 -4.09
CA ASN A 274 -23.68 7.73 -2.76
C ASN A 274 -22.37 6.94 -2.77
N PHE A 275 -21.70 6.81 -3.93
CA PHE A 275 -20.33 6.30 -3.92
C PHE A 275 -19.43 7.17 -3.06
N VAL A 276 -18.47 6.51 -2.41
CA VAL A 276 -17.44 7.15 -1.59
C VAL A 276 -16.08 6.79 -2.12
N LEU A 277 -15.08 7.61 -1.80
CA LEU A 277 -13.69 7.35 -2.14
C LEU A 277 -12.93 6.94 -0.87
N GLY A 278 -12.55 5.67 -0.75
CA GLY A 278 -11.63 5.22 0.29
C GLY A 278 -10.19 5.69 0.07
N ASP A 279 -9.42 5.87 1.15
CA ASP A 279 -7.98 6.20 1.11
C ASP A 279 -7.08 5.05 0.62
N ALA A 280 -7.65 3.91 0.21
CA ALA A 280 -6.99 2.86 -0.55
C ALA A 280 -7.08 3.06 -2.07
N GLY A 281 -7.91 3.99 -2.55
CA GLY A 281 -8.07 4.34 -3.97
C GLY A 281 -8.80 3.27 -4.78
N VAL A 282 -8.17 2.10 -4.96
CA VAL A 282 -8.65 0.98 -5.77
C VAL A 282 -8.77 -0.27 -4.90
N PHE A 283 -9.90 -0.95 -5.00
CA PHE A 283 -10.15 -2.24 -4.35
C PHE A 283 -10.53 -3.31 -5.37
N CYS A 284 -10.49 -4.57 -4.95
CA CYS A 284 -10.75 -5.70 -5.83
C CYS A 284 -11.61 -6.76 -5.16
N ILE A 285 -12.19 -7.60 -6.02
CA ILE A 285 -12.78 -8.88 -5.63
C ILE A 285 -12.20 -10.02 -6.46
N ASN A 286 -12.09 -11.19 -5.83
CA ASN A 286 -11.73 -12.44 -6.50
C ASN A 286 -12.97 -13.26 -6.93
N ARG A 287 -12.74 -14.48 -7.45
CA ARG A 287 -13.81 -15.40 -7.89
C ARG A 287 -14.80 -15.77 -6.79
N GLU A 288 -14.35 -15.75 -5.55
CA GLU A 288 -15.15 -16.04 -4.36
C GLU A 288 -15.82 -14.78 -3.78
N ARG A 289 -15.74 -13.64 -4.48
CA ARG A 289 -16.21 -12.32 -4.04
C ARG A 289 -15.51 -11.80 -2.78
N LYS A 290 -14.34 -12.32 -2.42
CA LYS A 290 -13.53 -11.80 -1.31
C LYS A 290 -12.97 -10.43 -1.68
N ILE A 291 -13.24 -9.43 -0.84
CA ILE A 291 -12.76 -8.05 -1.02
C ILE A 291 -11.31 -7.91 -0.55
N SER A 292 -10.48 -7.24 -1.34
CA SER A 292 -9.09 -6.92 -1.01
C SER A 292 -8.69 -5.54 -1.55
N THR A 293 -7.49 -5.08 -1.17
CA THR A 293 -6.84 -4.00 -1.93
C THR A 293 -6.41 -4.52 -3.31
N PHE A 294 -6.19 -3.64 -4.27
CA PHE A 294 -5.69 -4.05 -5.58
C PHE A 294 -4.26 -4.62 -5.53
N VAL A 295 -3.40 -4.06 -4.68
CA VAL A 295 -2.02 -4.55 -4.55
C VAL A 295 -1.97 -5.91 -3.85
N GLY A 296 -2.78 -6.09 -2.80
CA GLY A 296 -2.88 -7.34 -2.03
C GLY A 296 -3.86 -8.38 -2.59
N ALA A 297 -4.45 -8.15 -3.76
CA ALA A 297 -5.34 -9.12 -4.37
C ALA A 297 -4.56 -10.39 -4.74
N SER A 298 -5.19 -11.56 -4.68
CA SER A 298 -4.62 -12.80 -5.23
C SER A 298 -4.55 -12.77 -6.76
N ASP A 299 -3.85 -13.71 -7.39
CA ASP A 299 -3.72 -13.78 -8.85
C ASP A 299 -5.04 -14.15 -9.57
N ASP A 300 -6.04 -14.65 -8.83
CA ASP A 300 -7.39 -14.98 -9.30
C ASP A 300 -8.40 -13.82 -9.15
N TRP A 301 -7.92 -12.60 -8.93
CA TRP A 301 -8.77 -11.40 -8.93
C TRP A 301 -9.59 -11.31 -10.24
N GLN A 302 -10.85 -10.88 -10.14
CA GLN A 302 -11.77 -10.76 -11.29
C GLN A 302 -12.14 -9.32 -11.60
N GLU A 303 -12.33 -8.50 -10.57
CA GLU A 303 -12.82 -7.14 -10.75
C GLU A 303 -12.03 -6.18 -9.86
N ALA A 304 -11.65 -5.04 -10.42
CA ALA A 304 -11.02 -3.94 -9.72
C ALA A 304 -11.88 -2.68 -9.87
N TYR A 305 -12.18 -2.01 -8.78
CA TYR A 305 -13.10 -0.89 -8.74
C TYR A 305 -12.41 0.40 -8.28
N LEU A 306 -12.73 1.48 -8.98
CA LEU A 306 -12.29 2.83 -8.66
C LEU A 306 -13.50 3.78 -8.71
N PRO A 307 -14.08 4.14 -7.55
CA PRO A 307 -15.03 5.24 -7.48
C PRO A 307 -14.39 6.54 -7.97
N ILE A 308 -14.95 7.14 -9.03
CA ILE A 308 -14.40 8.36 -9.65
C ILE A 308 -15.21 9.60 -9.29
N ASN A 309 -16.49 9.43 -8.97
CA ASN A 309 -17.37 10.46 -8.40
C ASN A 309 -18.54 9.76 -7.65
N PRO A 310 -19.42 10.50 -6.95
CA PRO A 310 -20.52 9.91 -6.19
C PRO A 310 -21.50 9.05 -7.01
N SER A 311 -21.55 9.23 -8.32
CA SER A 311 -22.47 8.55 -9.24
C SER A 311 -21.80 7.52 -10.17
N LEU A 312 -20.47 7.45 -10.21
CA LEU A 312 -19.74 6.65 -11.19
C LEU A 312 -18.55 5.94 -10.55
N ALA A 313 -18.39 4.67 -10.88
CA ALA A 313 -17.19 3.89 -10.63
C ALA A 313 -16.68 3.28 -11.94
N VAL A 314 -15.37 3.29 -12.14
CA VAL A 314 -14.71 2.56 -13.22
C VAL A 314 -14.37 1.16 -12.71
N VAL A 315 -14.60 0.15 -13.54
CA VAL A 315 -14.33 -1.24 -13.21
C VAL A 315 -13.42 -1.85 -14.26
N GLY A 316 -12.26 -2.35 -13.83
CA GLY A 316 -11.42 -3.23 -14.63
C GLY A 316 -11.82 -4.67 -14.38
N MET A 317 -12.00 -5.47 -15.43
CA MET A 317 -12.50 -6.84 -15.36
C MET A 317 -11.51 -7.83 -15.98
N ARG A 318 -11.51 -9.05 -15.46
CA ARG A 318 -10.69 -10.17 -15.92
C ARG A 318 -11.49 -11.46 -15.96
N GLY A 319 -11.54 -12.11 -17.13
CA GLY A 319 -12.28 -13.36 -17.33
C GLY A 319 -13.80 -13.26 -17.19
N ILE A 320 -14.36 -12.05 -17.12
CA ILE A 320 -15.81 -11.79 -17.07
C ILE A 320 -16.19 -10.64 -18.02
N ALA A 321 -17.47 -10.58 -18.40
CA ALA A 321 -17.97 -9.59 -19.36
C ALA A 321 -18.68 -8.39 -18.72
N VAL A 322 -19.21 -8.54 -17.50
CA VAL A 322 -20.06 -7.54 -16.83
C VAL A 322 -19.69 -7.48 -15.34
N PRO A 323 -19.62 -6.27 -14.73
CA PRO A 323 -19.37 -6.13 -13.30
C PRO A 323 -20.46 -6.81 -12.46
N THR A 324 -20.06 -7.40 -11.32
CA THR A 324 -20.98 -8.20 -10.49
C THR A 324 -21.37 -7.55 -9.17
N MET A 325 -20.75 -6.42 -8.79
CA MET A 325 -21.09 -5.72 -7.55
C MET A 325 -22.20 -4.70 -7.78
N THR A 326 -23.15 -4.66 -6.84
CA THR A 326 -24.15 -3.61 -6.71
C THR A 326 -23.53 -2.31 -6.19
N ALA A 327 -24.26 -1.20 -6.31
CA ALA A 327 -23.78 0.08 -5.81
C ALA A 327 -23.47 0.07 -4.30
N GLU A 328 -24.32 -0.57 -3.50
CA GLU A 328 -24.11 -0.67 -2.04
C GLU A 328 -22.90 -1.54 -1.68
N GLU A 329 -22.67 -2.62 -2.42
CA GLU A 329 -21.47 -3.45 -2.25
C GLU A 329 -20.20 -2.67 -2.58
N ILE A 330 -20.22 -1.81 -3.62
CA ILE A 330 -19.09 -0.94 -3.98
C ILE A 330 -18.80 0.07 -2.87
N VAL A 331 -19.84 0.71 -2.29
CA VAL A 331 -19.67 1.61 -1.14
C VAL A 331 -19.05 0.84 0.03
N THR A 332 -19.59 -0.34 0.32
CA THR A 332 -19.10 -1.21 1.41
C THR A 332 -17.64 -1.58 1.25
N ALA A 333 -17.26 -2.04 0.06
CA ALA A 333 -15.88 -2.43 -0.24
C ALA A 333 -14.92 -1.22 -0.24
N SER A 334 -15.37 -0.05 -0.70
CA SER A 334 -14.56 1.17 -0.66
C SER A 334 -14.26 1.61 0.78
N ILE A 335 -15.24 1.51 1.69
CA ILE A 335 -15.06 1.80 3.11
C ILE A 335 -14.22 0.72 3.77
N SER A 336 -14.51 -0.56 3.52
CA SER A 336 -13.85 -1.66 4.21
C SER A 336 -12.36 -1.76 3.90
N THR A 337 -11.98 -1.42 2.66
CA THR A 337 -10.58 -1.39 2.22
C THR A 337 -9.86 -0.10 2.56
N ALA A 338 -10.56 0.96 2.97
CA ALA A 338 -9.92 2.16 3.49
C ALA A 338 -9.05 1.80 4.71
N GLY A 339 -7.83 2.33 4.76
CA GLY A 339 -6.91 2.12 5.87
C GLY A 339 -7.30 2.94 7.09
N ARG A 340 -7.84 4.14 6.91
CA ARG A 340 -8.25 4.99 8.04
C ARG A 340 -9.43 5.90 7.75
N GLN A 341 -9.56 6.39 6.52
CA GLN A 341 -10.56 7.39 6.18
C GLN A 341 -11.10 7.21 4.77
N PHE A 342 -12.31 7.72 4.56
CA PHE A 342 -12.92 7.84 3.24
C PHE A 342 -13.57 9.21 3.07
N TYR A 343 -13.94 9.51 1.82
CA TYR A 343 -14.40 10.83 1.38
C TYR A 343 -15.73 10.74 0.67
N ALA A 344 -16.61 11.71 0.95
CA ALA A 344 -17.91 11.83 0.28
C ALA A 344 -18.22 13.30 -0.06
N ASP A 345 -19.16 13.48 -0.99
CA ASP A 345 -19.66 14.79 -1.40
C ASP A 345 -20.66 15.39 -0.40
N ASP A 346 -21.42 14.56 0.32
CA ASP A 346 -22.38 15.03 1.33
C ASP A 346 -22.20 14.36 2.70
N PHE A 347 -22.77 15.01 3.72
CA PHE A 347 -22.86 14.46 5.05
C PHE A 347 -23.93 13.36 5.11
N SER A 348 -23.58 12.24 5.73
CA SER A 348 -24.48 11.13 6.01
C SER A 348 -24.17 10.55 7.38
N ALA A 349 -25.18 10.53 8.25
CA ALA A 349 -25.07 9.88 9.55
C ALA A 349 -24.81 8.36 9.41
N ALA A 350 -25.41 7.73 8.39
CA ALA A 350 -25.16 6.32 8.09
C ALA A 350 -23.69 6.08 7.70
N LEU A 351 -23.09 6.98 6.90
CA LEU A 351 -21.66 6.88 6.58
C LEU A 351 -20.79 7.11 7.83
N ALA A 352 -21.19 8.02 8.73
CA ALA A 352 -20.48 8.22 9.99
C ALA A 352 -20.46 6.94 10.85
N ASP A 353 -21.59 6.26 10.98
CA ASP A 353 -21.69 4.99 11.70
C ASP A 353 -20.82 3.90 11.07
N ARG A 354 -20.78 3.86 9.74
CA ARG A 354 -19.94 2.91 8.99
C ARG A 354 -18.45 3.20 9.12
N ALA A 355 -18.06 4.47 9.21
CA ALA A 355 -16.65 4.83 9.43
C ALA A 355 -16.08 4.20 10.70
N LEU A 356 -16.89 4.09 11.74
CA LEU A 356 -16.49 3.47 13.02
C LEU A 356 -16.39 1.95 12.92
N LYS A 357 -17.25 1.30 12.12
CA LYS A 357 -17.44 -0.16 12.10
C LYS A 357 -16.66 -0.86 10.98
N ASP A 358 -16.66 -0.25 9.80
CA ASP A 358 -16.31 -0.94 8.56
C ASP A 358 -14.89 -0.62 8.12
N ILE A 359 -14.30 0.53 8.49
CA ILE A 359 -12.95 0.91 8.05
C ILE A 359 -11.92 -0.13 8.47
N ASN A 360 -11.06 -0.49 7.51
CA ASN A 360 -9.96 -1.44 7.65
C ASN A 360 -10.42 -2.84 8.11
N THR A 361 -11.65 -3.23 7.80
CA THR A 361 -12.15 -4.61 7.99
C THR A 361 -11.82 -5.53 6.82
N ALA A 362 -11.40 -4.97 5.69
CA ALA A 362 -10.90 -5.70 4.53
C ALA A 362 -9.58 -5.09 4.03
N GLY A 363 -8.80 -5.89 3.30
CA GLY A 363 -7.63 -5.39 2.58
C GLY A 363 -6.28 -5.63 3.25
N GLU A 364 -6.11 -6.71 4.01
CA GLU A 364 -4.77 -7.21 4.37
C GLU A 364 -3.87 -7.29 3.11
N LEU A 365 -2.61 -6.86 3.26
CA LEU A 365 -1.62 -6.93 2.18
C LEU A 365 -0.89 -8.28 2.16
N PHE A 366 -0.68 -8.85 3.35
CA PHE A 366 -0.13 -10.17 3.57
C PHE A 366 -1.05 -10.90 4.53
N GLY A 367 -1.53 -12.07 4.15
CA GLY A 367 -2.21 -12.96 5.09
C GLY A 367 -1.19 -13.72 5.95
N ASP A 368 -1.64 -14.33 7.04
CA ASP A 368 -0.77 -15.14 7.92
C ASP A 368 -0.01 -16.23 7.16
N ALA A 369 -0.63 -16.82 6.14
CA ALA A 369 0.00 -17.82 5.28
C ALA A 369 1.16 -17.23 4.44
N ASP A 370 1.01 -16.00 3.92
CA ASP A 370 2.07 -15.32 3.16
C ASP A 370 3.25 -15.01 4.07
N VAL A 371 2.97 -14.52 5.28
CA VAL A 371 4.00 -14.24 6.29
C VAL A 371 4.71 -15.53 6.69
N ALA A 372 3.98 -16.62 6.94
CA ALA A 372 4.56 -17.92 7.26
C ALA A 372 5.42 -18.47 6.11
N GLY A 373 4.98 -18.30 4.86
CA GLY A 373 5.75 -18.67 3.66
C GLY A 373 7.07 -17.89 3.55
N ILE A 374 7.02 -16.57 3.75
CA ILE A 374 8.23 -15.72 3.76
C ILE A 374 9.21 -16.21 4.84
N ILE A 375 8.74 -16.45 6.06
CA ILE A 375 9.59 -16.87 7.17
C ILE A 375 10.19 -18.25 6.94
N THR A 376 9.38 -19.17 6.42
CA THR A 376 9.85 -20.50 6.04
C THR A 376 10.97 -20.38 5.00
N SER A 377 10.80 -19.53 3.99
CA SER A 377 11.85 -19.30 2.98
C SER A 377 13.13 -18.71 3.56
N VAL A 378 13.03 -17.79 4.52
CA VAL A 378 14.19 -17.17 5.18
C VAL A 378 15.00 -18.20 5.99
N TRP A 379 14.34 -19.09 6.73
CA TRP A 379 15.06 -20.11 7.51
C TRP A 379 15.53 -21.30 6.67
N GLN A 380 14.85 -21.59 5.57
CA GLN A 380 15.14 -22.73 4.69
C GLN A 380 16.03 -22.37 3.49
N GLU A 381 16.42 -21.11 3.30
CA GLU A 381 17.40 -20.74 2.28
C GLU A 381 18.67 -21.60 2.46
N LYS A 382 19.01 -22.30 1.38
CA LYS A 382 19.94 -23.43 1.32
C LYS A 382 21.38 -22.97 1.21
#